data_AF-A0A380P2L1-F1
#
_entry.id   AF-A0A380P2L1-F1
#
_cell.length_a   1.000
_cell.length_b   1.000
_cell.length_c   1.000
_cell.angle_alpha   90.00
_cell.angle_beta   90.00
_cell.angle_gamma   90.00
#
_symmetry.space_group_name_H-M   'P 1'
#
loop_
_entity.id
_entity.type
_entity.pdbx_description
1 polymer ?
#
loop_
_entity_poly.entity_id
_entity_poly.type
_entity_poly.pdbx_seq_one_letter_code
_entity_poly.pdbx_strand_id
1 'polypeptide(L)' 'MLIMGQPVLLLDEPLAGLDMDSMHQVLDLIQTSLRDNQMSALMISHQRIGLKPYVDYEISLHERHLDTGGTQ' A
#
# COMPACT_ATOMS: atom_id res chain seq x y z
N MET A 1 -8.88 -9.96 5.76
CA MET A 1 -9.65 -10.92 4.96
C MET A 1 -9.44 -10.56 3.49
N LEU A 2 -8.83 -11.44 2.69
CA LEU A 2 -8.61 -11.18 1.26
C LEU A 2 -9.83 -11.68 0.47
N ILE A 3 -10.44 -10.80 -0.32
CA ILE A 3 -11.51 -11.19 -1.25
C ILE A 3 -10.84 -11.38 -2.62
N MET A 4 -10.81 -12.62 -3.07
CA MET A 4 -10.17 -13.01 -4.33
C MET A 4 -10.99 -12.53 -5.54
N GLY A 5 -10.30 -12.24 -6.65
CA GLY A 5 -10.93 -11.89 -7.93
C GLY A 5 -11.46 -10.45 -8.02
N GLN A 6 -11.12 -9.57 -7.08
CA GLN A 6 -11.42 -8.15 -7.18
C GLN A 6 -10.34 -7.43 -8.00
N PRO A 7 -10.69 -6.40 -8.79
CA PRO A 7 -9.69 -5.60 -9.50
C PRO A 7 -8.86 -4.71 -8.56
N VAL A 8 -9.34 -4.47 -7.34
CA VAL A 8 -8.70 -3.62 -6.33
C VAL A 8 -8.60 -4.34 -5.00
N LEU A 9 -7.41 -4.33 -4.42
CA LEU A 9 -7.13 -4.81 -3.08
C LEU A 9 -7.18 -3.64 -2.09
N LEU A 10 -7.99 -3.77 -1.03
CA LEU A 10 -8.04 -2.82 0.07
C LEU A 10 -7.25 -3.38 1.25
N LEU A 11 -6.24 -2.63 1.71
CA LEU A 11 -5.38 -3.02 2.82
C LEU A 11 -5.44 -1.96 3.92
N ASP A 12 -5.95 -2.33 5.08
CA ASP A 12 -6.01 -1.47 6.26
C ASP A 12 -4.89 -1.85 7.22
N GLU A 13 -3.92 -0.95 7.40
CA GLU A 13 -2.72 -1.14 8.22
C GLU A 13 -1.97 -2.48 8.03
N PRO A 14 -1.66 -2.91 6.77
CA PRO A 14 -1.09 -4.23 6.51
C PRO A 14 0.35 -4.41 7.01
N LEU A 15 1.02 -3.33 7.40
CA LEU A 15 2.43 -3.31 7.80
C LEU A 15 2.61 -3.14 9.32
N ALA A 16 1.51 -3.02 10.07
CA ALA A 16 1.55 -2.76 11.50
C ALA A 16 2.27 -3.89 12.25
N GLY A 17 3.27 -3.51 13.06
CA GLY A 17 4.03 -4.45 13.89
C GLY A 17 5.13 -5.23 13.16
N LEU A 18 5.37 -4.96 11.87
CA LEU A 18 6.50 -5.54 11.14
C LEU A 18 7.78 -4.75 11.38
N ASP A 19 8.92 -5.45 11.44
CA ASP A 19 10.22 -4.81 11.28
C ASP A 19 10.44 -4.39 9.81
N MET A 20 11.49 -3.60 9.57
CA MET A 20 11.76 -3.04 8.24
C MET A 20 12.02 -4.12 7.17
N ASP A 21 12.69 -5.22 7.52
CA ASP A 21 13.02 -6.28 6.56
C ASP A 21 11.76 -7.09 6.18
N SER A 22 10.96 -7.44 7.19
CA SER A 22 9.66 -8.09 7.03
C SER A 22 8.69 -7.22 6.23
N MET A 23 8.69 -5.91 6.46
CA MET A 23 7.87 -4.96 5.71
C MET A 23 8.23 -4.99 4.22
N HIS A 24 9.51 -4.91 3.86
CA HIS A 24 9.94 -4.99 2.45
C HIS A 24 9.52 -6.31 1.81
N GLN A 25 9.69 -7.43 2.52
CA GLN A 25 9.30 -8.73 2.01
C GLN A 25 7.78 -8.84 1.76
N VAL A 26 6.96 -8.29 2.66
CA VAL A 26 5.50 -8.24 2.47
C VAL A 26 5.13 -7.35 1.28
N LEU A 27 5.76 -6.18 1.14
CA LEU A 27 5.53 -5.28 0.01
C LEU A 27 5.91 -5.90 -1.33
N ASP A 28 7.01 -6.65 -1.39
CA ASP A 28 7.43 -7.39 -2.59
C ASP A 28 6.39 -8.45 -2.99
N LEU A 29 5.82 -9.17 -2.01
CA LEU A 29 4.77 -10.15 -2.24
C LEU A 29 3.48 -9.49 -2.75
N ILE A 30 3.07 -8.37 -2.15
CA ILE A 30 1.91 -7.59 -2.59
C ILE A 30 2.12 -7.13 -4.04
N GLN A 31 3.26 -6.51 -4.34
CA GLN A 31 3.59 -6.01 -5.68
C GLN A 31 3.59 -7.13 -6.73
N THR A 32 4.14 -8.30 -6.39
CA THR A 32 4.12 -9.45 -7.29
C THR A 32 2.68 -9.92 -7.55
N SER A 33 1.87 -10.04 -6.51
CA SER A 33 0.45 -10.42 -6.63
C SER A 33 -0.34 -9.42 -7.48
N LEU A 34 -0.13 -8.12 -7.30
CA LEU A 34 -0.80 -7.07 -8.09
C LEU A 34 -0.44 -7.17 -9.58
N ARG A 35 0.84 -7.38 -9.90
CA ARG A 35 1.29 -7.55 -11.29
C ARG A 35 0.71 -8.80 -11.93
N ASP A 36 0.81 -9.94 -11.25
CA ASP A 36 0.40 -11.24 -11.79
C ASP A 36 -1.12 -11.32 -12.03
N ASN A 37 -1.91 -10.62 -11.21
CA ASN A 37 -3.37 -10.61 -11.31
C ASN A 37 -3.92 -9.35 -12.00
N GLN A 38 -3.06 -8.45 -12.51
CA GLN A 38 -3.45 -7.16 -13.10
C GLN A 38 -4.38 -6.33 -12.19
N MET A 39 -4.06 -6.29 -10.91
CA MET A 39 -4.83 -5.61 -9.86
C MET A 39 -4.16 -4.31 -9.44
N SER A 40 -4.94 -3.42 -8.82
CA SER A 40 -4.42 -2.26 -8.08
C SER A 40 -4.61 -2.45 -6.58
N ALA A 41 -3.88 -1.70 -5.75
CA ALA A 41 -4.08 -1.68 -4.31
C ALA A 41 -4.33 -0.26 -3.80
N LEU A 42 -5.21 -0.15 -2.79
CA LEU A 42 -5.33 1.00 -1.92
C LEU A 42 -4.93 0.56 -0.51
N MET A 43 -3.83 1.13 -0.02
CA MET A 43 -3.30 0.85 1.31
C MET A 43 -3.49 2.07 2.21
N ILE A 44 -4.03 1.84 3.39
CA ILE A 44 -4.11 2.82 4.47
C ILE A 44 -3.00 2.47 5.46
N SER A 45 -2.11 3.43 5.73
CA SER A 45 -1.10 3.26 6.77
C SER A 45 -0.69 4.57 7.41
N HIS A 46 -0.36 4.51 8.70
CA HIS A 46 0.36 5.56 9.40
C HIS A 46 1.88 5.57 9.12
N GLN A 47 2.44 4.52 8.52
CA GLN A 47 3.87 4.41 8.22
C GLN A 47 4.18 4.92 6.80
N ARG A 48 5.19 5.78 6.67
CA ARG A 48 5.66 6.30 5.37
C ARG A 48 7.09 5.86 5.01
N ILE A 49 7.85 5.44 6.00
CA ILE A 49 9.26 5.08 5.85
C ILE A 49 9.36 3.79 5.03
N GLY A 50 10.20 3.79 4.00
CA GLY A 50 10.44 2.62 3.14
C GLY A 50 9.38 2.35 2.08
N LEU A 51 8.29 3.13 2.01
CA LEU A 51 7.20 2.87 1.05
C LEU A 51 7.40 3.50 -0.32
N LYS A 52 8.21 4.56 -0.43
CA LYS A 52 8.39 5.30 -1.69
C LYS A 52 8.67 4.43 -2.92
N PRO A 53 9.50 3.37 -2.86
CA PRO A 53 9.74 2.52 -4.03
C PRO A 53 8.55 1.64 -4.45
N TYR A 54 7.56 1.50 -3.58
CA TYR A 54 6.44 0.55 -3.72
C TYR A 54 5.11 1.22 -4.03
N VAL A 55 5.05 2.55 -4.03
CA VAL A 55 3.82 3.33 -4.08
C VAL A 55 3.88 4.28 -5.26
N ASP A 56 2.91 4.15 -6.17
CA ASP A 56 2.77 5.05 -7.31
C ASP A 56 2.22 6.42 -6.87
N TYR A 57 1.24 6.42 -5.96
CA TYR A 57 0.54 7.63 -5.50
C TYR A 57 0.41 7.66 -3.98
N GLU A 58 0.77 8.79 -3.37
CA GLU A 58 0.57 9.04 -1.94
C GLU A 58 -0.54 10.07 -1.72
N ILE A 59 -1.53 9.73 -0.88
CA ILE A 59 -2.61 10.65 -0.49
C ILE A 59 -2.51 10.86 1.01
N SER A 60 -2.49 12.12 1.44
CA SER A 60 -2.46 12.48 2.86
C SER A 60 -3.84 12.98 3.29
N LEU A 61 -4.39 12.38 4.33
CA LEU A 61 -5.64 12.83 4.96
C LEU A 61 -5.31 13.54 6.27
N HIS A 62 -5.64 14.82 6.37
CA HIS A 62 -5.47 15.63 7.58
C HIS A 62 -6.68 16.54 7.78
N GLU A 63 -7.24 16.65 8.99
CA GLU A 63 -8.36 17.56 9.29
C GLU A 63 -9.58 17.45 8.32
N ARG A 64 -9.89 16.24 7.85
CA ARG A 64 -10.94 15.97 6.82
C ARG A 64 -10.62 16.57 5.44
N HIS A 65 -9.38 16.99 5.22
CA HIS A 65 -8.82 17.42 3.95
C HIS A 65 -7.95 16.31 3.34
N LEU A 66 -8.12 16.06 2.04
CA LEU A 66 -7.35 15.10 1.28
C LEU A 66 -6.36 15.86 0.39
N ASP A 67 -5.08 15.76 0.70
CA ASP A 67 -3.99 16.25 -0.11
C ASP A 67 -3.45 15.13 -1.00
N THR A 68 -3.59 15.28 -2.31
CA THR A 68 -2.91 14.42 -3.27
C THR A 68 -1.46 14.90 -3.36
N GLY A 69 -0.60 14.40 -2.48
CA GLY A 69 0.83 14.59 -2.57
C GLY A 69 1.34 13.83 -3.78
N GLY A 70 1.48 14.51 -4.93
CA GLY A 70 1.97 13.87 -6.14
C GLY A 70 3.37 13.30 -5.90
N THR A 71 3.49 11.98 -5.77
CA THR A 71 4.74 11.26 -6.00
C THR A 71 4.89 11.09 -7.50
N GLN A 72 5.74 11.92 -8.12
CA GLN A 72 6.53 11.48 -9.26
C GLN A 72 7.80 10.82 -8.73
#